data_AF-A0A3M2Z5F7-F1
#
_entry.id   AF-A0A3M2Z5F7-F1
#
_cell.length_a   1.000
_cell.length_b   1.000
_cell.length_c   1.000
_cell.angle_alpha   90.00
_cell.angle_beta   90.00
_cell.angle_gamma   90.00
#
_symmetry.space_group_name_H-M   'P 1'
#
loop_
_entity.id
_entity.type
_entity.pdbx_description
1 polymer ?
#
loop_
_entity_poly.entity_id
_entity_poly.type
_entity_poly.pdbx_seq_one_letter_code
_entity_poly.pdbx_strand_id
1 'polypeptide(L)'
;MAMAHVAASVPNLDYACDTHYPWQEADEEVIKGGKLPIVDGCVSITRAPGLGLELDYDQLGKLNDQYHSCGIRQRDDVRQMQKYTPDWKAVKPQY
;
A
#
# COMPACT_ATOMS: atom_id res chain seq x y z
N MET A 1 -5.25 7.06 4.12
CA MET A 1 -6.41 7.84 4.57
C MET A 1 -7.70 7.60 3.80
N ALA A 2 -7.74 7.57 2.46
CA ALA A 2 -8.99 7.42 1.70
C ALA A 2 -9.86 6.21 2.12
N MET A 3 -9.27 5.00 2.20
CA MET A 3 -9.97 3.80 2.70
C MET A 3 -10.55 4.01 4.11
N ALA A 4 -9.77 4.58 5.03
CA ALA A 4 -10.20 4.81 6.40
C ALA A 4 -11.35 5.83 6.49
N HIS A 5 -11.37 6.87 5.66
CA HIS A 5 -12.46 7.85 5.64
C HIS A 5 -13.78 7.23 5.19
N VAL A 6 -13.79 6.43 4.10
CA VAL A 6 -15.02 5.76 3.68
C VAL A 6 -15.45 4.70 4.70
N ALA A 7 -14.51 3.92 5.24
CA ALA A 7 -14.75 2.95 6.29
C ALA A 7 -15.43 3.59 7.53
N ALA A 8 -14.93 4.74 7.98
CA ALA A 8 -15.51 5.47 9.11
C ALA A 8 -16.90 6.08 8.83
N SER A 9 -17.30 6.19 7.56
CA SER A 9 -18.60 6.75 7.15
C SER A 9 -19.69 5.70 6.93
N VAL A 10 -19.34 4.41 6.94
CA VAL A 10 -20.26 3.30 6.67
C VAL A 10 -20.71 2.67 7.99
N PRO A 11 -22.00 2.79 8.38
CA PRO A 11 -22.47 2.29 9.68
C PRO A 11 -22.38 0.77 9.84
N ASN A 12 -22.42 0.04 8.73
CA ASN A 12 -22.40 -1.43 8.67
C ASN A 12 -21.07 -1.95 8.13
N LEU A 13 -19.96 -1.34 8.54
CA LEU A 13 -18.64 -1.93 8.36
C LEU A 13 -18.44 -3.01 9.44
N ASP A 14 -18.78 -4.24 9.08
CA ASP A 14 -18.95 -5.32 10.06
C ASP A 14 -17.65 -5.98 10.53
N TYR A 15 -16.54 -5.74 9.83
CA TYR A 15 -15.22 -6.33 10.13
C TYR A 15 -14.09 -5.32 10.00
N ALA A 16 -12.95 -5.63 10.62
CA ALA A 16 -11.72 -4.86 10.45
C ALA A 16 -11.27 -4.85 8.98
N CYS A 17 -10.76 -3.71 8.50
CA CYS A 17 -10.23 -3.60 7.15
C CYS A 17 -8.85 -4.24 7.02
N ASP A 18 -8.58 -4.82 5.85
CA ASP A 18 -7.25 -5.30 5.50
C ASP A 18 -6.33 -4.16 5.05
N THR A 19 -5.04 -4.29 5.33
CA THR A 19 -4.02 -3.36 4.83
C THR A 19 -2.66 -4.03 4.70
N HIS A 20 -1.90 -3.65 3.68
CA HIS A 20 -0.50 -4.03 3.52
C HIS A 20 0.48 -2.99 4.07
N TYR A 21 -0.01 -1.98 4.81
CA TYR A 21 0.82 -0.89 5.33
C TYR A 21 2.00 -1.33 6.22
N PRO A 22 1.91 -2.42 7.00
CA PRO A 22 3.06 -2.95 7.73
C PRO A 22 4.23 -3.41 6.84
N TRP A 23 3.97 -3.81 5.59
CA TRP A 23 4.98 -4.28 4.64
C TRP A 23 5.68 -3.16 3.87
N GLN A 24 5.23 -1.92 4.00
CA GLN A 24 5.88 -0.78 3.33
C GLN A 24 7.10 -0.34 4.14
N GLU A 25 8.22 -0.10 3.45
CA GLU A 25 9.45 0.36 4.08
C GLU A 25 9.28 1.77 4.67
N ALA A 26 10.04 2.06 5.74
CA ALA A 26 9.89 3.30 6.49
C ALA A 26 10.27 4.56 5.69
N ASP A 27 11.17 4.43 4.70
CA ASP A 27 11.70 5.51 3.87
C ASP A 27 11.08 5.59 2.46
N GLU A 28 10.01 4.82 2.21
CA GLU A 28 9.31 4.75 0.92
C GLU A 28 7.87 5.30 0.98
N GLU A 29 7.69 6.41 1.69
CA GLU A 29 6.40 7.10 1.78
C GLU A 29 6.39 8.41 0.96
N VAL A 30 5.30 8.71 0.25
CA VAL A 30 5.16 9.90 -0.63
C VAL A 30 4.51 11.11 0.05
N ILE A 31 4.19 11.01 1.33
CA ILE A 31 3.58 12.08 2.12
C ILE A 31 4.57 12.64 3.14
N LYS A 32 4.41 13.91 3.49
CA LYS A 32 5.24 14.55 4.52
C LYS A 32 5.06 13.86 5.88
N GLY A 33 6.16 13.73 6.62
CA GLY A 33 6.18 13.10 7.95
C GLY A 33 6.38 11.58 7.93
N GLY A 34 6.45 10.96 6.75
CA GLY A 34 6.65 9.52 6.62
C GLY A 34 5.38 8.73 6.93
N LYS A 35 5.56 7.47 7.38
CA LYS A 35 4.45 6.53 7.57
C LYS A 35 3.39 7.05 8.55
N LEU A 36 2.14 6.80 8.20
CA LEU A 36 0.97 7.07 9.04
C LEU A 36 0.99 6.21 10.32
N PRO A 37 0.60 6.77 11.47
CA PRO A 37 0.49 6.00 12.69
C PRO A 37 -0.70 5.03 12.61
N ILE A 38 -0.46 3.79 13.03
CA ILE A 38 -1.49 2.80 13.36
C ILE A 38 -1.30 2.46 14.84
N VAL A 39 -2.27 2.82 15.66
CA VAL A 39 -2.20 2.65 17.13
C VAL A 39 -3.41 1.82 17.56
N ASP A 40 -3.19 0.82 18.41
CA ASP A 40 -4.22 -0.14 18.85
C ASP A 40 -4.97 -0.80 17.67
N GLY A 41 -4.25 -1.04 16.57
CA GLY A 41 -4.82 -1.61 15.33
C GLY A 41 -5.70 -0.66 14.52
N CYS A 42 -5.71 0.64 14.84
CA CYS A 42 -6.60 1.62 14.23
C CYS A 42 -5.87 2.79 13.56
N VAL A 43 -6.49 3.34 12.51
CA VAL A 43 -6.11 4.62 11.90
C VAL A 43 -7.08 5.69 12.40
N SER A 44 -6.59 6.76 13.02
CA SER A 44 -7.44 7.82 13.56
C SER A 44 -7.96 8.77 12.46
N ILE A 45 -9.26 9.03 12.46
CA ILE A 45 -9.86 10.10 11.66
C ILE A 45 -9.81 11.41 12.47
N THR A 46 -9.20 12.44 11.89
CA THR A 46 -8.99 13.73 12.56
C THR A 46 -9.93 14.82 12.01
N ARG A 47 -9.80 16.05 12.51
CA ARG A 47 -10.50 17.24 12.01
C ARG A 47 -9.75 17.96 10.88
N ALA A 48 -8.60 17.44 10.43
CA ALA A 48 -7.85 18.05 9.34
C ALA A 48 -8.67 18.04 8.04
N PRO A 49 -8.57 19.09 7.19
CA PRO A 49 -9.32 19.14 5.93
C PRO A 49 -8.92 18.03 4.94
N GLY A 50 -9.89 17.57 4.15
CA GLY A 50 -9.65 16.55 3.12
C GLY A 50 -9.19 15.23 3.74
N LEU A 51 -8.09 14.68 3.21
CA LEU A 51 -7.45 13.47 3.77
C LEU A 51 -6.51 13.79 4.94
N GLY A 52 -6.24 15.06 5.23
CA GLY A 52 -5.24 15.47 6.22
C GLY A 52 -3.79 15.14 5.81
N LEU A 53 -3.51 15.06 4.51
CA LEU A 53 -2.20 14.70 3.96
C LEU A 53 -1.66 15.79 3.03
N GLU A 54 -0.33 15.92 2.99
CA GLU A 54 0.40 16.72 2.01
C GLU A 54 1.45 15.84 1.31
N LEU A 55 1.63 16.05 0.00
CA LEU A 55 2.69 15.36 -0.74
C LEU A 55 4.07 15.85 -0.31
N ASP A 56 4.99 14.90 -0.23
CA ASP A 56 6.43 15.14 -0.24
C ASP A 56 6.93 14.95 -1.67
N TYR A 57 7.25 16.06 -2.36
CA TYR A 57 7.64 16.03 -3.76
C TYR A 57 9.03 15.44 -4.00
N ASP A 58 9.92 15.49 -3.00
CA ASP A 58 11.26 14.91 -3.09
C ASP A 58 11.15 13.37 -3.03
N GLN A 59 10.36 12.86 -2.08
CA GLN A 59 10.06 11.43 -1.97
C GLN A 59 9.27 10.92 -3.19
N LEU A 60 8.32 11.69 -3.69
CA LEU A 60 7.60 11.36 -4.92
C LEU A 60 8.57 11.24 -6.11
N GLY A 61 9.51 12.18 -6.25
CA GLY A 61 10.57 12.13 -7.26
C GLY A 61 11.43 10.88 -7.13
N LYS A 62 11.94 10.60 -5.92
CA LYS A 62 12.74 9.40 -5.60
C LYS A 62 12.03 8.11 -6.05
N LEU A 63 10.77 7.93 -5.67
CA LEU A 63 10.03 6.70 -6.00
C LEU A 63 9.61 6.64 -7.48
N ASN A 64 9.45 7.78 -8.14
CA ASN A 64 9.29 7.83 -9.59
C ASN A 64 10.55 7.38 -10.34
N ASP A 65 11.73 7.82 -9.89
CA ASP A 65 13.01 7.38 -10.46
C ASP A 65 13.24 5.87 -10.23
N GLN A 66 12.83 5.36 -9.06
CA GLN A 66 12.80 3.92 -8.78
C GLN A 66 11.86 3.16 -9.74
N TYR A 67 10.68 3.69 -10.01
CA TYR A 67 9.76 3.12 -11.00
C TYR A 67 10.39 3.04 -12.40
N HIS A 68 11.08 4.10 -12.84
CA HIS A 68 11.75 4.11 -14.14
C HIS A 68 12.88 3.08 -14.21
N SER A 69 13.68 2.95 -13.16
CA SER A 69 14.88 2.10 -13.10
C SER A 69 14.61 0.62 -12.77
N CYS A 70 13.52 0.28 -12.07
CA CYS A 70 13.28 -1.10 -11.60
C CYS A 70 12.98 -2.12 -12.71
N GLY A 71 12.68 -1.67 -13.93
CA GLY A 71 12.38 -2.53 -15.08
C GLY A 71 11.05 -3.30 -15.00
N ILE A 72 10.21 -3.03 -14.00
CA ILE A 72 8.88 -3.66 -13.83
C ILE A 72 7.82 -2.71 -14.41
N ARG A 73 6.97 -3.20 -15.31
CA ARG A 73 5.87 -2.42 -15.92
C ARG A 73 4.49 -3.01 -15.69
N GLN A 74 4.44 -4.29 -15.33
CA GLN A 74 3.24 -5.00 -14.94
C GLN A 74 3.61 -5.98 -13.84
N ARG A 75 2.78 -6.09 -12.80
CA ARG A 75 2.94 -7.11 -11.76
C ARG A 75 2.71 -8.49 -12.37
N ASP A 76 3.64 -9.41 -12.14
CA ASP A 76 3.57 -10.80 -12.61
C ASP A 76 4.24 -11.74 -11.60
N ASP A 77 3.48 -12.11 -10.57
CA ASP A 77 3.94 -12.98 -9.48
C ASP A 77 4.27 -14.40 -9.99
N VAL A 78 3.60 -14.84 -11.08
CA VAL A 78 3.79 -16.16 -11.69
C VAL A 78 5.17 -16.23 -12.34
N ARG A 79 5.51 -15.23 -13.17
CA ARG A 79 6.84 -15.13 -13.78
C ARG A 79 7.92 -14.94 -12.73
N GLN A 80 7.64 -14.21 -11.65
CA GLN A 80 8.58 -14.12 -10.53
C GLN A 80 8.80 -15.49 -9.88
N MET A 81 7.75 -16.29 -9.69
CA MET A 81 7.87 -17.66 -9.17
C MET A 81 8.62 -18.60 -10.11
N GLN A 82 8.46 -18.44 -11.43
CA GLN A 82 9.15 -19.24 -12.45
C GLN A 82 10.67 -19.09 -12.43
N LYS A 83 11.22 -18.02 -11.83
CA LYS A 83 12.66 -17.89 -11.58
C LYS A 83 13.18 -18.93 -10.57
N TYR A 84 12.32 -19.44 -9.70
CA TYR A 84 12.64 -20.43 -8.66
C TYR A 84 12.10 -21.82 -8.99
N THR A 85 10.95 -21.88 -9.68
CA THR A 85 10.30 -23.12 -10.10
C THR A 85 9.87 -23.00 -11.57
N PRO A 86 10.72 -23.40 -12.53
CA PRO A 86 10.49 -23.14 -13.96
C PRO A 86 9.15 -23.63 -14.50
N ASP A 87 8.64 -24.75 -13.97
CA ASP A 87 7.37 -25.35 -14.40
C ASP A 87 6.14 -24.79 -13.65
N TRP A 88 6.31 -23.75 -12.83
CA TRP A 88 5.22 -23.16 -12.06
C TRP A 88 4.10 -22.61 -12.95
N LYS A 89 2.85 -22.90 -12.58
CA LYS A 89 1.62 -22.45 -13.25
C LYS A 89 0.66 -21.83 -12.23
N ALA A 90 -0.11 -20.85 -12.67
CA ALA A 90 -1.18 -20.24 -11.87
C ALA A 90 -2.42 -21.15 -11.78
N VAL A 91 -2.29 -22.29 -11.09
CA VAL A 91 -3.39 -23.23 -10.88
C VAL A 91 -4.27 -22.74 -9.73
N LYS A 92 -5.59 -22.70 -9.93
CA LYS A 92 -6.57 -22.32 -8.90
C LYS A 92 -7.86 -23.16 -9.04
N PRO A 93 -8.28 -23.92 -8.01
CA PRO A 93 -7.54 -24.21 -6.77
C PRO A 93 -6.36 -25.15 -7.04
N GLN A 94 -5.27 -24.94 -6.31
CA GLN A 94 -4.15 -25.89 -6.32
C GLN A 94 -4.34 -26.98 -5.26
N TYR A 95 -5.04 -26.63 -4.18
CA TYR A 95 -5.40 -27.48 -3.03
C TYR A 95 -6.81 -27.09 -2.57
#